data_AF-A0A6C7XKD4-F1
#
_entry.id   AF-A0A6C7XKD4-F1
#
_cell.length_a   1.000
_cell.length_b   1.000
_cell.length_c   1.000
_cell.angle_alpha   90.00
_cell.angle_beta   90.00
_cell.angle_gamma   90.00
#
_symmetry.space_group_name_H-M   'P 1'
#
loop_
_entity.id
_entity.type
_entity.pdbx_description
1 polymer ?
#
loop_
_entity_poly.entity_id
_entity_poly.type
_entity_poly.pdbx_seq_one_letter_code
_entity_poly.pdbx_strand_id
1 'polypeptide(L)'
;MLNTYNDKYLLYPVLYFYGFGNGILFKALLQNKNHQHIVVFEKDIEIIWIMFHILDFSHELQSARLMVLNTNKLEIQDYNELCSSKPFFQFSRIYFLELMSHYYERFHEDILGLNKKLAENFKNIILRNGNDPLDALQGIEQFVYNLPQMITHPSYKELLSKRKGISDTAIIVSTGPSLTKQLPLLKKYANKATIFCADSSYPILAKHGIKPDYVCMLERTEITAEFFNHDFGEFDKDIVFICAGVVHPKAIEYLKGRNLVITQKVLAFPYYINLKDFSYAAVGLSVAHTLSYLATYLSHKNIIFIGQDLAYAENGNSHPDDYQNSANYESQMYEHILTTAYGGNGKVETHSIWLLFKNWFENEMIPNTRKMGITTYNCTEGGARIEGTIEKPF
;
A
#
# COMPACT_ATOMS: atom_id res chain seq x y z
N MET A 1 15.08 -32.11 -19.73
CA MET A 1 14.72 -31.19 -18.63
C MET A 1 15.83 -31.10 -17.60
N LEU A 2 16.18 -32.17 -16.85
CA LEU A 2 17.16 -32.10 -15.75
C LEU A 2 18.53 -31.47 -16.10
N ASN A 3 19.16 -31.85 -17.23
CA ASN A 3 20.46 -31.28 -17.65
C ASN A 3 20.38 -29.76 -17.81
N THR A 4 19.31 -29.25 -18.43
CA THR A 4 19.09 -27.80 -18.59
C THR A 4 19.07 -27.07 -17.24
N TYR A 5 18.49 -27.68 -16.19
CA TYR A 5 18.46 -27.08 -14.85
C TYR A 5 19.82 -27.14 -14.16
N ASN A 6 20.54 -28.24 -14.31
CA ASN A 6 21.88 -28.37 -13.76
C ASN A 6 22.92 -27.49 -14.46
N ASP A 7 22.67 -27.08 -15.71
CA ASP A 7 23.58 -26.22 -16.46
C ASP A 7 23.20 -24.74 -16.31
N LYS A 8 21.96 -24.38 -16.65
CA LYS A 8 21.51 -22.98 -16.76
C LYS A 8 21.02 -22.39 -15.45
N TYR A 9 20.41 -23.21 -14.61
CA TYR A 9 19.72 -22.76 -13.40
C TYR A 9 20.40 -23.21 -12.11
N LEU A 10 21.61 -23.78 -12.19
CA LEU A 10 22.35 -24.37 -11.07
C LEU A 10 22.43 -23.49 -9.81
N LEU A 11 22.58 -22.18 -10.00
CA LEU A 11 22.76 -21.20 -8.92
C LEU A 11 21.46 -20.48 -8.55
N TYR A 12 20.33 -20.83 -9.15
CA TYR A 12 19.05 -20.19 -8.85
C TYR A 12 18.56 -20.68 -7.48
N PRO A 13 18.34 -19.80 -6.50
CA PRO A 13 17.87 -20.22 -5.19
C PRO A 13 16.39 -20.56 -5.17
N VAL A 14 15.62 -20.05 -6.13
CA VAL A 14 14.18 -20.33 -6.26
C VAL A 14 13.85 -20.73 -7.69
N LEU A 15 13.05 -21.79 -7.85
CA LEU A 15 12.46 -22.22 -9.11
C LEU A 15 10.94 -22.31 -8.98
N TYR A 16 10.21 -21.97 -10.05
CA TYR A 16 8.75 -21.99 -10.06
C TYR A 16 8.24 -22.88 -11.19
N PHE A 17 7.33 -23.80 -10.86
CA PHE A 17 6.76 -24.75 -11.79
C PHE A 17 5.24 -24.71 -11.73
N TYR A 18 4.60 -24.92 -12.88
CA TYR A 18 3.20 -25.30 -12.97
C TYR A 18 3.12 -26.79 -13.28
N GLY A 19 2.45 -27.51 -12.38
CA GLY A 19 2.25 -28.94 -12.41
C GLY A 19 3.25 -29.72 -11.57
N PHE A 20 2.74 -30.65 -10.76
CA PHE A 20 3.57 -31.53 -9.95
C PHE A 20 4.08 -32.75 -10.73
N GLY A 21 3.30 -33.23 -11.69
CA GLY A 21 3.59 -34.41 -12.48
C GLY A 21 3.86 -35.62 -11.59
N ASN A 22 4.94 -36.35 -11.89
CA ASN A 22 5.35 -37.50 -11.08
C ASN A 22 6.29 -37.14 -9.91
N GLY A 23 6.61 -35.86 -9.71
CA GLY A 23 7.46 -35.37 -8.61
C GLY A 23 8.96 -35.76 -8.68
N ILE A 24 9.36 -36.70 -9.54
CA ILE A 24 10.76 -37.21 -9.60
C ILE A 24 11.75 -36.09 -9.94
N LEU A 25 11.35 -35.16 -10.81
CA LEU A 25 12.18 -34.00 -11.14
C LEU A 25 12.52 -33.19 -9.89
N PHE A 26 11.55 -32.91 -9.02
CA PHE A 26 11.80 -32.10 -7.83
C PHE A 26 12.71 -32.82 -6.84
N LYS A 27 12.60 -34.15 -6.71
CA LYS A 27 13.57 -34.95 -5.94
C LYS A 27 14.99 -34.79 -6.46
N ALA A 28 15.17 -34.83 -7.78
CA ALA A 28 16.47 -34.68 -8.43
C ALA A 28 17.01 -33.24 -8.27
N LEU A 29 16.19 -32.22 -8.54
CA LEU A 29 16.58 -30.83 -8.40
C LEU A 29 16.95 -30.49 -6.95
N LEU A 30 16.19 -30.97 -5.96
CA LEU A 30 16.44 -30.67 -4.54
C LEU A 30 17.71 -31.34 -3.98
N GLN A 31 18.39 -32.21 -4.74
CA GLN A 31 19.75 -32.63 -4.38
C GLN A 31 20.75 -31.47 -4.45
N ASN A 32 20.49 -30.47 -5.29
CA ASN A 32 21.29 -29.25 -5.36
C ASN A 32 20.99 -28.35 -4.15
N LYS A 33 22.02 -28.11 -3.32
CA LYS A 33 21.93 -27.28 -2.12
C LYS A 33 21.71 -25.79 -2.42
N ASN A 34 22.02 -25.35 -3.64
CA ASN A 34 21.78 -23.96 -4.04
C ASN A 34 20.29 -23.66 -4.20
N HIS A 35 19.47 -24.67 -4.57
CA HIS A 35 18.02 -24.52 -4.64
C HIS A 35 17.45 -24.50 -3.22
N GLN A 36 17.17 -23.30 -2.72
CA GLN A 36 16.56 -23.08 -1.41
C GLN A 36 15.09 -23.46 -1.43
N HIS A 37 14.35 -23.06 -2.48
CA HIS A 37 12.94 -23.38 -2.65
C HIS A 37 12.60 -23.78 -4.09
N ILE A 38 11.76 -24.80 -4.23
CA ILE A 38 11.03 -25.11 -5.46
C ILE A 38 9.55 -24.91 -5.16
N VAL A 39 8.92 -23.96 -5.86
CA VAL A 39 7.50 -23.66 -5.74
C VAL A 39 6.78 -24.34 -6.89
N VAL A 40 5.81 -25.19 -6.57
CA VAL A 40 5.04 -25.96 -7.54
C VAL A 40 3.57 -25.59 -7.38
N PHE A 41 2.99 -25.04 -8.44
CA PHE A 41 1.58 -24.73 -8.52
C PHE A 41 0.86 -25.91 -9.17
N GLU A 42 -0.05 -26.56 -8.45
CA GLU A 42 -0.80 -27.71 -8.95
C GLU A 42 -2.29 -27.46 -8.83
N LYS A 43 -3.01 -27.59 -9.95
CA LYS A 43 -4.46 -27.41 -9.97
C LYS A 43 -5.19 -28.67 -9.57
N ASP A 44 -4.66 -29.84 -9.93
CA ASP A 44 -5.28 -31.13 -9.68
C ASP A 44 -4.71 -31.76 -8.40
N ILE A 45 -5.49 -31.68 -7.31
CA ILE A 45 -5.06 -32.18 -6.01
C ILE A 45 -4.90 -33.71 -5.99
N GLU A 46 -5.54 -34.43 -6.90
CA GLU A 46 -5.41 -35.89 -7.00
C GLU A 46 -3.99 -36.28 -7.41
N ILE A 47 -3.33 -35.49 -8.26
CA ILE A 47 -1.93 -35.72 -8.65
C ILE A 47 -1.02 -35.65 -7.40
N ILE A 48 -1.21 -34.64 -6.55
CA ILE A 48 -0.45 -34.51 -5.30
C ILE A 48 -0.72 -35.70 -4.38
N TRP A 49 -1.99 -36.05 -4.21
CA TRP A 49 -2.41 -37.15 -3.36
C TRP A 49 -1.74 -38.47 -3.80
N ILE A 50 -1.86 -38.85 -5.08
CA ILE A 50 -1.26 -40.09 -5.58
C ILE A 50 0.26 -40.07 -5.40
N MET A 51 0.93 -38.97 -5.76
CA MET A 51 2.40 -38.92 -5.68
C MET A 51 2.94 -38.99 -4.26
N PHE A 52 2.28 -38.38 -3.29
CA PHE A 52 2.69 -38.47 -1.89
C PHE A 52 2.43 -39.85 -1.27
N HIS A 53 1.57 -40.69 -1.86
CA HIS A 53 1.43 -42.09 -1.49
C HIS A 53 2.52 -42.99 -2.09
N ILE A 54 3.10 -42.59 -3.24
CA ILE A 54 4.11 -43.38 -3.96
C ILE A 54 5.54 -42.98 -3.55
N LEU A 55 5.80 -41.69 -3.36
CA LEU A 55 7.11 -41.14 -3.04
C LEU A 55 7.06 -40.33 -1.75
N ASP A 56 8.01 -40.58 -0.86
CA ASP A 56 8.15 -39.82 0.38
C ASP A 56 8.78 -38.45 0.11
N PHE A 57 8.03 -37.36 0.30
CA PHE A 57 8.51 -35.96 0.22
C PHE A 57 8.62 -35.29 1.61
N SER A 58 8.55 -36.05 2.70
CA SER A 58 8.45 -35.52 4.06
C SER A 58 9.58 -34.54 4.38
N HIS A 59 10.82 -34.88 4.03
CA HIS A 59 11.98 -34.03 4.30
C HIS A 59 11.92 -32.70 3.53
N GLU A 60 11.60 -32.73 2.23
CA GLU A 60 11.53 -31.54 1.39
C GLU A 60 10.38 -30.60 1.79
N LEU A 61 9.25 -31.15 2.22
CA LEU A 61 8.10 -30.39 2.71
C LEU A 61 8.36 -29.80 4.11
N GLN A 62 8.91 -30.59 5.04
CA GLN A 62 9.22 -30.13 6.40
C GLN A 62 10.28 -29.03 6.42
N SER A 63 11.27 -29.12 5.52
CA SER A 63 12.29 -28.08 5.35
C SER A 63 11.84 -26.88 4.52
N ALA A 64 10.58 -26.87 4.04
CA ALA A 64 10.01 -25.90 3.11
C ALA A 64 10.81 -25.73 1.80
N ARG A 65 11.71 -26.67 1.48
CA ARG A 65 12.45 -26.66 0.21
C ARG A 65 11.58 -27.01 -0.98
N LEU A 66 10.51 -27.77 -0.75
CA LEU A 66 9.42 -27.97 -1.69
C LEU A 66 8.15 -27.29 -1.16
N MET A 67 7.58 -26.39 -1.94
CA MET A 67 6.31 -25.74 -1.64
C MET A 67 5.30 -26.13 -2.71
N VAL A 68 4.18 -26.74 -2.32
CA VAL A 68 3.11 -27.15 -3.24
C VAL A 68 1.87 -26.31 -2.97
N LEU A 69 1.44 -25.54 -3.97
CA LEU A 69 0.35 -24.57 -3.85
C LEU A 69 -0.81 -24.97 -4.77
N ASN A 70 -2.02 -25.11 -4.20
CA ASN A 70 -3.22 -25.42 -4.98
C ASN A 70 -3.78 -24.15 -5.62
N THR A 71 -3.75 -24.07 -6.95
CA THR A 71 -4.16 -22.85 -7.67
C THR A 71 -5.63 -22.48 -7.47
N ASN A 72 -6.50 -23.45 -7.15
CA ASN A 72 -7.91 -23.20 -6.87
C ASN A 72 -8.16 -22.54 -5.51
N LYS A 73 -7.15 -22.46 -4.64
CA LYS A 73 -7.28 -21.95 -3.27
C LYS A 73 -6.45 -20.69 -3.01
N LEU A 74 -5.67 -20.23 -3.97
CA LEU A 74 -4.80 -19.08 -3.79
C LEU A 74 -5.61 -17.78 -3.73
N GLU A 75 -5.48 -17.08 -2.62
CA GLU A 75 -6.00 -15.74 -2.40
C GLU A 75 -4.91 -14.68 -2.68
N ILE A 76 -5.31 -13.43 -2.79
CA ILE A 76 -4.40 -12.29 -3.03
C ILE A 76 -3.29 -12.22 -1.96
N GLN A 77 -3.62 -12.53 -0.70
CA GLN A 77 -2.68 -12.51 0.41
C GLN A 77 -1.54 -13.53 0.19
N ASP A 78 -1.81 -14.70 -0.38
CA ASP A 78 -0.79 -15.72 -0.63
C ASP A 78 0.27 -15.23 -1.63
N TYR A 79 -0.15 -14.53 -2.69
CA TYR A 79 0.79 -13.95 -3.66
C TYR A 79 1.65 -12.86 -3.02
N ASN A 80 1.05 -11.99 -2.21
CA ASN A 80 1.78 -10.93 -1.52
C ASN A 80 2.80 -11.51 -0.54
N GLU A 81 2.44 -12.52 0.25
CA GLU A 81 3.34 -13.17 1.20
C GLU A 81 4.49 -13.89 0.49
N LEU A 82 4.20 -14.65 -0.57
CA LEU A 82 5.21 -15.32 -1.37
C LEU A 82 6.18 -14.30 -2.00
N CYS A 83 5.65 -13.31 -2.71
CA CYS A 83 6.49 -12.38 -3.48
C CYS A 83 7.27 -11.37 -2.59
N SER A 84 6.86 -11.16 -1.32
CA SER A 84 7.51 -10.20 -0.41
C SER A 84 8.51 -10.83 0.56
N SER A 85 8.44 -12.14 0.75
CA SER A 85 9.33 -12.86 1.65
C SER A 85 10.70 -13.14 1.03
N LYS A 86 11.71 -13.32 1.89
CA LYS A 86 13.02 -13.81 1.46
C LYS A 86 12.97 -15.34 1.30
N PRO A 87 13.63 -15.93 0.30
CA PRO A 87 14.47 -15.27 -0.71
C PRO A 87 13.70 -14.78 -1.95
N PHE A 88 12.41 -15.11 -2.10
CA PHE A 88 11.59 -14.82 -3.30
C PHE A 88 11.72 -13.39 -3.81
N PHE A 89 11.58 -12.39 -2.93
CA PHE A 89 11.72 -10.98 -3.30
C PHE A 89 13.12 -10.64 -3.84
N GLN A 90 14.17 -11.13 -3.17
CA GLN A 90 15.57 -10.84 -3.54
C GLN A 90 15.94 -11.38 -4.93
N PHE A 91 15.26 -12.45 -5.35
CA PHE A 91 15.46 -13.11 -6.64
C PHE A 91 14.26 -12.93 -7.59
N SER A 92 13.44 -11.89 -7.36
CA SER A 92 12.28 -11.58 -8.20
C SER A 92 12.62 -11.35 -9.67
N ARG A 93 13.80 -10.78 -9.97
CA ARG A 93 14.26 -10.52 -11.36
C ARG A 93 14.50 -11.77 -12.20
N ILE A 94 14.68 -12.93 -11.56
CA ILE A 94 14.92 -14.21 -12.25
C ILE A 94 13.68 -15.10 -12.22
N TYR A 95 12.51 -14.55 -11.88
CA TYR A 95 11.24 -15.26 -11.94
C TYR A 95 10.92 -15.72 -13.37
N PHE A 96 10.56 -16.99 -13.48
CA PHE A 96 9.89 -17.59 -14.63
C PHE A 96 9.01 -18.73 -14.12
N LEU A 97 7.90 -19.00 -14.81
CA LEU A 97 7.01 -20.13 -14.51
C LEU A 97 7.20 -21.22 -15.57
N GLU A 98 7.84 -22.32 -15.19
CA GLU A 98 8.04 -23.46 -16.09
C GLU A 98 6.83 -24.40 -16.09
N LEU A 99 6.41 -24.88 -17.25
CA LEU A 99 5.48 -26.01 -17.34
C LEU A 99 6.21 -27.34 -17.15
N MET A 100 5.76 -28.13 -16.20
CA MET A 100 6.36 -29.44 -15.90
C MET A 100 6.29 -30.42 -17.08
N SER A 101 5.24 -30.35 -17.90
CA SER A 101 5.12 -31.09 -19.16
C SER A 101 3.99 -30.53 -20.02
N HIS A 102 3.95 -30.94 -21.30
CA HIS A 102 2.87 -30.60 -22.24
C HIS A 102 1.46 -31.00 -21.74
N TYR A 103 1.33 -31.97 -20.82
CA TYR A 103 0.04 -32.33 -20.23
C TYR A 103 -0.66 -31.12 -19.60
N TYR A 104 0.10 -30.23 -18.96
CA TYR A 104 -0.45 -29.08 -18.23
C TYR A 104 -0.95 -27.96 -19.15
N GLU A 105 -0.63 -27.98 -20.45
CA GLU A 105 -1.14 -27.00 -21.43
C GLU A 105 -2.67 -26.96 -21.47
N ARG A 106 -3.35 -28.05 -21.09
CA ARG A 106 -4.82 -28.09 -20.94
C ARG A 106 -5.37 -27.10 -19.92
N PHE A 107 -4.53 -26.59 -19.02
CA PHE A 107 -4.88 -25.59 -18.01
C PHE A 107 -4.40 -24.17 -18.40
N HIS A 108 -4.32 -23.89 -19.71
CA HIS A 108 -3.79 -22.65 -20.28
C HIS A 108 -4.25 -21.36 -19.58
N GLU A 109 -5.56 -21.19 -19.38
CA GLU A 109 -6.12 -19.99 -18.74
C GLU A 109 -5.66 -19.83 -17.28
N ASP A 110 -5.55 -20.94 -16.54
CA ASP A 110 -5.10 -20.95 -15.14
C ASP A 110 -3.62 -20.57 -15.07
N ILE A 111 -2.80 -21.12 -15.97
CA ILE A 111 -1.37 -20.82 -16.11
C ILE A 111 -1.16 -19.35 -16.41
N LEU A 112 -1.86 -18.80 -17.42
CA LEU A 112 -1.75 -17.39 -17.78
C LEU A 112 -2.19 -16.47 -16.65
N GLY A 113 -3.32 -16.79 -16.01
CA GLY A 113 -3.83 -16.04 -14.87
C GLY A 113 -2.88 -16.05 -13.67
N LEU A 114 -2.33 -17.21 -13.33
CA LEU A 114 -1.33 -17.37 -12.27
C LEU A 114 -0.07 -16.58 -12.58
N ASN A 115 0.51 -16.76 -13.77
CA ASN A 115 1.74 -16.09 -14.16
C ASN A 115 1.58 -14.57 -14.15
N LYS A 116 0.43 -14.07 -14.63
CA LYS A 116 0.10 -12.64 -14.59
C LYS A 116 0.05 -12.13 -13.15
N LYS A 117 -0.65 -12.82 -12.24
CA LYS A 117 -0.73 -12.44 -10.82
C LYS A 117 0.65 -12.41 -10.17
N LEU A 118 1.49 -13.42 -10.38
CA LEU A 118 2.84 -13.45 -9.82
C LEU A 118 3.72 -12.32 -10.36
N ALA A 119 3.72 -12.11 -11.67
CA ALA A 119 4.48 -11.04 -12.32
C ALA A 119 4.05 -9.64 -11.82
N GLU A 120 2.74 -9.40 -11.71
CA GLU A 120 2.19 -8.15 -11.17
C GLU A 120 2.55 -7.96 -9.70
N ASN A 121 2.46 -9.00 -8.86
CA ASN A 121 2.83 -8.91 -7.45
C ASN A 121 4.32 -8.64 -7.26
N PHE A 122 5.21 -9.35 -7.98
CA PHE A 122 6.64 -9.05 -7.95
C PHE A 122 6.92 -7.61 -8.39
N LYS A 123 6.32 -7.14 -9.49
CA LYS A 123 6.45 -5.76 -9.95
C LYS A 123 6.01 -4.76 -8.86
N ASN A 124 4.85 -4.96 -8.26
CA ASN A 124 4.32 -4.07 -7.23
C ASN A 124 5.22 -4.02 -5.99
N ILE A 125 5.75 -5.16 -5.54
CA ILE A 125 6.64 -5.21 -4.37
C ILE A 125 7.99 -4.58 -4.68
N ILE A 126 8.54 -4.77 -5.88
CA ILE A 126 9.76 -4.07 -6.33
C ILE A 126 9.56 -2.55 -6.28
N LEU A 127 8.45 -2.06 -6.84
CA LEU A 127 8.13 -0.63 -6.84
C LEU A 127 7.93 -0.09 -5.41
N ARG A 128 7.24 -0.84 -4.55
CA ARG A 128 6.98 -0.49 -3.15
C ARG A 128 8.28 -0.34 -2.35
N ASN A 129 9.26 -1.21 -2.58
CA ASN A 129 10.49 -1.22 -1.81
C ASN A 129 11.45 -0.07 -2.17
N GLY A 130 11.38 0.46 -3.39
CA GLY A 130 12.27 1.52 -3.86
C GLY A 130 13.73 1.09 -3.97
N ASN A 131 14.55 1.93 -4.59
CA ASN A 131 15.98 1.67 -4.80
C ASN A 131 16.86 2.93 -4.77
N ASP A 132 16.34 4.04 -4.25
CA ASP A 132 17.07 5.31 -4.22
C ASP A 132 17.83 5.49 -2.89
N PRO A 133 19.18 5.40 -2.90
CA PRO A 133 19.97 5.61 -1.69
C PRO A 133 19.99 7.07 -1.23
N LEU A 134 19.78 8.05 -2.12
CA LEU A 134 19.74 9.47 -1.75
C LEU A 134 18.45 9.76 -0.97
N ASP A 135 17.30 9.24 -1.42
CA ASP A 135 16.05 9.31 -0.66
C ASP A 135 16.23 8.72 0.75
N ALA A 136 16.86 7.54 0.83
CA ALA A 136 17.10 6.88 2.11
C ALA A 136 17.97 7.71 3.06
N LEU A 137 19.07 8.30 2.55
CA LEU A 137 19.95 9.17 3.34
C LEU A 137 19.23 10.44 3.80
N GLN A 138 18.47 11.09 2.91
CA GLN A 138 17.65 12.25 3.24
C GLN A 138 16.63 11.91 4.34
N GLY A 139 15.99 10.75 4.26
CA GLY A 139 15.05 10.29 5.29
C GLY A 139 15.71 10.09 6.65
N ILE A 140 16.94 9.55 6.70
CA ILE A 140 17.71 9.38 7.93
C ILE A 140 18.10 10.75 8.52
N GLU A 141 18.64 11.64 7.69
CA GLU A 141 19.04 12.99 8.10
C GLU A 141 17.86 13.76 8.71
N GLN A 142 16.75 13.84 7.99
CA GLN A 142 15.56 14.56 8.46
C GLN A 142 14.94 13.91 9.70
N PHE A 143 14.95 12.57 9.80
CA PHE A 143 14.55 11.89 11.04
C PHE A 143 15.40 12.31 12.23
N VAL A 144 16.72 12.41 12.07
CA VAL A 144 17.62 12.84 13.14
C VAL A 144 17.33 14.29 13.55
N TYR A 145 17.05 15.18 12.59
CA TYR A 145 16.67 16.56 12.89
C TYR A 145 15.32 16.69 13.60
N ASN A 146 14.34 15.86 13.24
CA ASN A 146 13.00 15.89 13.83
C ASN A 146 12.93 15.14 15.17
N LEU A 147 13.90 14.26 15.47
CA LEU A 147 13.91 13.42 16.65
C LEU A 147 13.72 14.18 17.98
N PRO A 148 14.40 15.33 18.25
CA PRO A 148 14.17 16.08 19.49
C PRO A 148 12.74 16.57 19.64
N GLN A 149 12.12 17.05 18.55
CA GLN A 149 10.73 17.47 18.56
C GLN A 149 9.82 16.26 18.77
N MET A 150 10.11 15.12 18.13
CA MET A 150 9.33 13.90 18.30
C MET A 150 9.27 13.48 19.77
N ILE A 151 10.43 13.34 20.44
CA ILE A 151 10.47 12.83 21.82
C ILE A 151 9.98 13.82 22.89
N THR A 152 9.78 15.10 22.53
CA THR A 152 9.27 16.14 23.44
C THR A 152 7.79 16.44 23.24
N HIS A 153 7.14 15.82 22.25
CA HIS A 153 5.72 15.97 21.95
C HIS A 153 4.93 14.71 22.34
N PRO A 154 3.58 14.80 22.43
CA PRO A 154 2.75 13.64 22.70
C PRO A 154 3.05 12.48 21.76
N SER A 155 3.14 11.28 22.32
CA SER A 155 3.45 10.08 21.54
C SER A 155 2.25 9.60 20.73
N TYR A 156 2.50 8.82 19.68
CA TYR A 156 1.41 8.17 18.92
C TYR A 156 0.54 7.26 19.81
N LYS A 157 1.16 6.57 20.77
CA LYS A 157 0.44 5.75 21.74
C LYS A 157 -0.50 6.57 22.62
N GLU A 158 -0.08 7.76 23.04
CA GLU A 158 -0.91 8.69 23.79
C GLU A 158 -2.05 9.26 22.93
N LEU A 159 -1.79 9.55 21.65
CA LEU A 159 -2.83 9.94 20.70
C LEU A 159 -3.92 8.87 20.63
N LEU A 160 -3.54 7.60 20.42
CA LEU A 160 -4.48 6.49 20.34
C LEU A 160 -5.26 6.32 21.66
N SER A 161 -4.58 6.36 22.81
CA SER A 161 -5.25 6.15 24.10
C SER A 161 -6.31 7.22 24.40
N LYS A 162 -6.09 8.47 23.98
CA LYS A 162 -7.03 9.57 24.18
C LYS A 162 -8.16 9.62 23.16
N ARG A 163 -7.93 9.13 21.94
CA ARG A 163 -8.85 9.37 20.80
C ARG A 163 -9.60 8.14 20.29
N LYS A 164 -9.19 6.93 20.72
CA LYS A 164 -9.81 5.68 20.28
C LYS A 164 -11.28 5.60 20.72
N GLY A 165 -12.16 5.24 19.77
CA GLY A 165 -13.58 5.01 20.03
C GLY A 165 -14.41 6.27 20.29
N ILE A 166 -13.88 7.47 20.02
CA ILE A 166 -14.64 8.73 20.17
C ILE A 166 -15.72 8.89 19.10
N SER A 167 -15.46 8.40 17.88
CA SER A 167 -16.35 8.55 16.72
C SER A 167 -16.45 7.24 15.95
N ASP A 168 -17.64 6.97 15.43
CA ASP A 168 -17.90 5.78 14.62
C ASP A 168 -17.53 5.99 13.15
N THR A 169 -17.40 7.23 12.67
CA THR A 169 -17.22 7.54 11.25
C THR A 169 -16.02 8.45 11.03
N ALA A 170 -15.13 8.04 10.15
CA ALA A 170 -14.00 8.82 9.65
C ALA A 170 -14.24 9.21 8.19
N ILE A 171 -13.98 10.46 7.85
CA ILE A 171 -13.90 10.94 6.47
C ILE A 171 -12.43 11.25 6.18
N ILE A 172 -11.84 10.55 5.23
CA ILE A 172 -10.48 10.79 4.75
C ILE A 172 -10.57 11.68 3.51
N VAL A 173 -10.05 12.89 3.65
CA VAL A 173 -10.02 13.94 2.63
C VAL A 173 -8.65 13.92 1.95
N SER A 174 -8.65 13.52 0.68
CA SER A 174 -7.47 13.54 -0.19
C SER A 174 -7.61 14.64 -1.25
N THR A 175 -6.53 14.92 -1.97
CA THR A 175 -6.41 16.12 -2.83
C THR A 175 -6.61 15.82 -4.32
N GLY A 176 -7.49 14.89 -4.64
CA GLY A 176 -7.89 14.58 -6.01
C GLY A 176 -8.97 15.54 -6.54
N PRO A 177 -9.13 15.64 -7.87
CA PRO A 177 -10.02 16.62 -8.51
C PRO A 177 -11.49 16.61 -8.04
N SER A 178 -12.03 15.47 -7.58
CA SER A 178 -13.41 15.39 -7.09
C SER A 178 -13.64 16.10 -5.76
N LEU A 179 -12.58 16.50 -5.04
CA LEU A 179 -12.72 17.17 -3.75
C LEU A 179 -13.59 18.41 -3.84
N THR A 180 -13.39 19.26 -4.86
CA THR A 180 -14.09 20.56 -5.00
C THR A 180 -15.60 20.42 -4.91
N LYS A 181 -16.19 19.42 -5.59
CA LYS A 181 -17.65 19.20 -5.58
C LYS A 181 -18.17 18.64 -4.25
N GLN A 182 -17.30 18.04 -3.43
CA GLN A 182 -17.63 17.42 -2.14
C GLN A 182 -17.57 18.41 -0.97
N LEU A 183 -16.84 19.53 -1.11
CA LEU A 183 -16.65 20.53 -0.05
C LEU A 183 -17.95 21.09 0.54
N PRO A 184 -19.00 21.45 -0.24
CA PRO A 184 -20.24 21.98 0.33
C PRO A 184 -20.94 20.98 1.26
N LEU A 185 -20.94 19.70 0.88
CA LEU A 185 -21.55 18.65 1.67
C LEU A 185 -20.71 18.31 2.91
N LEU A 186 -19.39 18.26 2.75
CA LEU A 186 -18.45 18.06 3.86
C LEU A 186 -18.66 19.15 4.92
N LYS A 187 -18.77 20.41 4.50
CA LYS A 187 -19.02 21.55 5.41
C LYS A 187 -20.34 21.39 6.18
N LYS A 188 -21.39 20.93 5.51
CA LYS A 188 -22.72 20.72 6.12
C LYS A 188 -22.70 19.62 7.19
N TYR A 189 -21.87 18.59 7.02
CA TYR A 189 -21.85 17.41 7.90
C TYR A 189 -20.54 17.23 8.68
N ALA A 190 -19.67 18.24 8.70
CA ALA A 190 -18.38 18.21 9.38
C ALA A 190 -18.47 17.83 10.87
N ASN A 191 -19.59 18.15 11.53
CA ASN A 191 -19.82 17.82 12.94
C ASN A 191 -20.39 16.40 13.19
N LYS A 192 -20.52 15.56 12.15
CA LYS A 192 -21.09 14.20 12.25
C LYS A 192 -20.06 13.09 12.12
N ALA A 193 -18.83 13.42 11.73
CA ALA A 193 -17.76 12.49 11.51
C ALA A 193 -16.43 13.14 11.90
N THR A 194 -15.43 12.30 12.13
CA THR A 194 -14.06 12.77 12.33
C THR A 194 -13.43 13.00 10.97
N ILE A 195 -12.89 14.19 10.74
CA ILE A 195 -12.29 14.61 9.47
C ILE A 195 -10.79 14.46 9.55
N PHE A 196 -10.26 13.61 8.68
CA PHE A 196 -8.84 13.40 8.46
C PHE A 196 -8.50 14.01 7.10
N CYS A 197 -7.54 14.92 7.00
CA CYS A 197 -7.12 15.44 5.70
C CYS A 197 -5.63 15.25 5.43
N ALA A 198 -5.31 15.06 4.16
CA ALA A 198 -3.93 15.15 3.72
C ALA A 198 -3.42 16.59 3.88
N ASP A 199 -2.11 16.72 4.11
CA ASP A 199 -1.37 17.99 4.11
C ASP A 199 -1.74 18.92 2.94
N SER A 200 -1.79 18.38 1.72
CA SER A 200 -2.16 19.12 0.51
C SER A 200 -3.64 19.54 0.46
N SER A 201 -4.52 18.84 1.18
CA SER A 201 -5.94 19.19 1.30
C SER A 201 -6.19 20.24 2.39
N TYR A 202 -5.24 20.42 3.32
CA TYR A 202 -5.40 21.30 4.47
C TYR A 202 -5.64 22.78 4.09
N PRO A 203 -4.82 23.40 3.21
CA PRO A 203 -5.08 24.77 2.75
C PRO A 203 -6.44 24.92 2.05
N ILE A 204 -6.89 23.89 1.31
CA ILE A 204 -8.19 23.89 0.64
C ILE A 204 -9.32 23.89 1.69
N LEU A 205 -9.25 22.99 2.68
CA LEU A 205 -10.26 22.94 3.74
C LEU A 205 -10.31 24.24 4.56
N ALA A 206 -9.15 24.84 4.86
CA ALA A 206 -9.06 26.13 5.54
C ALA A 206 -9.73 27.24 4.73
N LYS A 207 -9.44 27.35 3.42
CA LYS A 207 -10.07 28.31 2.51
C LYS A 207 -11.60 28.20 2.50
N HIS A 208 -12.13 26.99 2.61
CA HIS A 208 -13.57 26.73 2.63
C HIS A 208 -14.20 26.75 4.03
N GLY A 209 -13.41 27.03 5.07
CA GLY A 209 -13.86 27.09 6.46
C GLY A 209 -14.35 25.74 7.00
N ILE A 210 -13.66 24.65 6.64
CA ILE A 210 -13.92 23.29 7.09
C ILE A 210 -12.76 22.87 7.98
N LYS A 211 -12.96 22.82 9.30
CA LYS A 211 -11.89 22.45 10.25
C LYS A 211 -11.72 20.92 10.29
N PRO A 212 -10.56 20.36 9.89
CA PRO A 212 -10.28 18.95 10.10
C PRO A 212 -9.96 18.66 11.58
N ASP A 213 -10.14 17.41 12.01
CA ASP A 213 -9.67 16.95 13.33
C ASP A 213 -8.19 16.54 13.26
N TYR A 214 -7.79 15.94 12.14
CA TYR A 214 -6.43 15.46 11.91
C TYR A 214 -5.90 15.90 10.56
N VAL A 215 -4.67 16.39 10.54
CA VAL A 215 -3.92 16.70 9.32
C VAL A 215 -2.66 15.85 9.31
N CYS A 216 -2.39 15.12 8.23
CA CYS A 216 -1.21 14.25 8.16
C CYS A 216 -0.25 14.66 7.05
N MET A 217 1.04 14.55 7.31
CA MET A 217 2.12 14.71 6.33
C MET A 217 3.06 13.52 6.36
N LEU A 218 3.38 13.02 5.17
CA LEU A 218 4.26 11.87 4.98
C LEU A 218 5.54 12.21 4.20
N GLU A 219 5.44 13.20 3.31
CA GLU A 219 6.47 13.51 2.32
C GLU A 219 7.63 14.31 2.91
N ARG A 220 8.82 14.08 2.35
CA ARG A 220 10.09 14.62 2.87
C ARG A 220 10.69 15.76 2.06
N THR A 221 9.90 16.27 1.11
CA THR A 221 10.29 17.37 0.23
C THR A 221 10.00 18.72 0.86
N GLU A 222 10.74 19.73 0.47
CA GLU A 222 10.49 21.11 0.92
C GLU A 222 9.15 21.64 0.40
N ILE A 223 8.79 21.34 -0.86
CA ILE A 223 7.53 21.80 -1.46
C ILE A 223 6.29 21.32 -0.69
N THR A 224 6.33 20.13 -0.11
CA THR A 224 5.22 19.63 0.72
C THR A 224 5.17 20.34 2.08
N ALA A 225 6.30 20.76 2.64
CA ALA A 225 6.31 21.53 3.89
C ALA A 225 5.58 22.88 3.76
N GLU A 226 5.58 23.48 2.57
CA GLU A 226 4.91 24.75 2.29
C GLU A 226 3.38 24.68 2.43
N PHE A 227 2.76 23.50 2.53
CA PHE A 227 1.35 23.37 2.90
C PHE A 227 1.05 23.80 4.33
N PHE A 228 2.08 23.89 5.19
CA PHE A 228 1.97 24.39 6.55
C PHE A 228 2.49 25.82 6.72
N ASN A 229 3.05 26.42 5.67
CA ASN A 229 3.53 27.81 5.67
C ASN A 229 2.38 28.81 5.52
N HIS A 230 1.39 28.68 6.39
CA HIS A 230 0.21 29.54 6.49
C HIS A 230 -0.07 29.83 7.96
N ASP A 231 -0.47 31.06 8.25
CA ASP A 231 -1.01 31.42 9.56
C ASP A 231 -2.54 31.50 9.47
N PHE A 232 -3.22 30.43 9.88
CA PHE A 232 -4.69 30.42 9.99
C PHE A 232 -5.17 30.73 11.41
N GLY A 233 -4.28 31.10 12.34
CA GLY A 233 -4.61 31.52 13.70
C GLY A 233 -5.52 30.54 14.46
N GLU A 234 -6.65 31.03 14.96
CA GLU A 234 -7.62 30.24 15.74
C GLU A 234 -8.24 29.06 14.97
N PHE A 235 -8.15 29.04 13.64
CA PHE A 235 -8.60 27.90 12.85
C PHE A 235 -7.85 26.61 13.23
N ASP A 236 -6.56 26.71 13.56
CA ASP A 236 -5.69 25.58 13.87
C ASP A 236 -5.95 24.99 15.26
N LYS A 237 -6.73 25.70 16.07
CA LYS A 237 -7.05 25.27 17.43
C LYS A 237 -7.73 23.90 17.41
N ASP A 238 -7.23 23.01 18.25
CA ASP A 238 -7.67 21.62 18.41
C ASP A 238 -7.40 20.68 17.23
N ILE A 239 -6.89 21.17 16.10
CA ILE A 239 -6.41 20.31 15.02
C ILE A 239 -5.17 19.57 15.50
N VAL A 240 -5.11 18.25 15.29
CA VAL A 240 -3.90 17.45 15.56
C VAL A 240 -3.15 17.21 14.26
N PHE A 241 -1.94 17.76 14.18
CA PHE A 241 -1.03 17.55 13.06
C PHE A 241 -0.17 16.32 13.32
N ILE A 242 -0.12 15.41 12.36
CA ILE A 242 0.55 14.11 12.46
C ILE A 242 1.58 13.99 11.35
N CYS A 243 2.84 14.13 11.71
CA CYS A 243 3.94 14.06 10.75
C CYS A 243 4.69 12.74 10.87
N ALA A 244 5.09 12.16 9.74
CA ALA A 244 6.12 11.15 9.74
C ALA A 244 7.44 11.74 10.24
N GLY A 245 8.25 10.97 10.97
CA GLY A 245 9.54 11.46 11.47
C GLY A 245 10.50 11.89 10.37
N VAL A 246 10.27 11.46 9.14
CA VAL A 246 11.09 11.75 7.96
C VAL A 246 10.63 12.97 7.16
N VAL A 247 9.65 13.76 7.63
CA VAL A 247 9.21 14.95 6.89
C VAL A 247 10.30 16.03 6.85
N HIS A 248 10.20 16.93 5.88
CA HIS A 248 11.15 18.03 5.77
C HIS A 248 11.13 18.90 7.05
N PRO A 249 12.29 19.28 7.64
CA PRO A 249 12.34 20.00 8.92
C PRO A 249 11.53 21.30 8.97
N LYS A 250 11.40 22.01 7.84
CA LYS A 250 10.53 23.19 7.73
C LYS A 250 9.07 22.91 8.12
N ALA A 251 8.54 21.73 7.83
CA ALA A 251 7.18 21.38 8.24
C ALA A 251 7.04 21.41 9.76
N ILE A 252 8.05 20.90 10.48
CA ILE A 252 8.08 20.93 11.95
C ILE A 252 8.27 22.35 12.47
N GLU A 253 9.06 23.17 11.78
CA GLU A 253 9.21 24.60 12.08
C GLU A 253 7.88 25.35 11.97
N TYR A 254 7.14 25.18 10.87
CA TYR A 254 5.86 25.84 10.63
C TYR A 254 4.75 25.39 11.59
N LEU A 255 4.82 24.16 12.08
CA LEU A 255 3.85 23.61 13.04
C LEU A 255 4.20 23.92 14.51
N LYS A 256 5.26 24.68 14.77
CA LYS A 256 5.68 25.02 16.13
C LYS A 256 4.55 25.72 16.90
N GLY A 257 4.23 25.22 18.09
CA GLY A 257 3.15 25.74 18.93
C GLY A 257 1.76 25.20 18.61
N ARG A 258 1.62 24.35 17.58
CA ARG A 258 0.37 23.62 17.26
C ARG A 258 0.36 22.25 17.93
N ASN A 259 -0.79 21.56 17.93
CA ASN A 259 -0.87 20.20 18.48
C ASN A 259 -0.20 19.21 17.52
N LEU A 260 1.10 19.00 17.70
CA LEU A 260 1.92 18.16 16.85
C LEU A 260 2.17 16.77 17.47
N VAL A 261 2.01 15.74 16.66
CA VAL A 261 2.47 14.37 16.94
C VAL A 261 3.40 13.95 15.81
N ILE A 262 4.60 13.50 16.16
CA ILE A 262 5.54 12.93 15.19
C ILE A 262 5.59 11.41 15.43
N THR A 263 5.42 10.62 14.38
CA THR A 263 5.44 9.15 14.45
C THR A 263 6.50 8.57 13.52
N GLN A 264 6.96 7.34 13.78
CA GLN A 264 7.95 6.71 12.93
C GLN A 264 7.31 6.22 11.62
N LYS A 265 8.07 6.31 10.53
CA LYS A 265 7.77 5.62 9.28
C LYS A 265 8.32 4.20 9.34
N VAL A 266 7.65 3.26 8.67
CA VAL A 266 8.08 1.86 8.53
C VAL A 266 9.36 1.80 7.67
N LEU A 267 10.52 2.03 8.27
CA LEU A 267 11.84 2.06 7.63
C LEU A 267 12.91 1.44 8.54
N ALA A 268 13.97 0.91 7.94
CA ALA A 268 15.02 0.18 8.68
C ALA A 268 15.68 1.01 9.79
N PHE A 269 15.95 2.30 9.54
CA PHE A 269 16.59 3.16 10.52
C PHE A 269 15.70 3.44 11.76
N PRO A 270 14.45 3.91 11.63
CA PRO A 270 13.52 3.96 12.76
C PRO A 270 13.38 2.63 13.52
N TYR A 271 13.32 1.49 12.81
CA TYR A 271 13.28 0.17 13.44
C TYR A 271 14.49 -0.10 14.35
N TYR A 272 15.67 0.33 13.93
CA TYR A 272 16.89 0.21 14.70
C TYR A 272 16.88 1.11 15.95
N ILE A 273 16.37 2.33 15.85
CA ILE A 273 16.27 3.27 17.00
C ILE A 273 15.22 2.77 18.02
N ASN A 274 14.17 2.08 17.58
CA ASN A 274 13.24 1.34 18.44
C ASN A 274 12.47 2.21 19.47
N LEU A 275 11.98 3.39 19.04
CA LEU A 275 11.18 4.28 19.88
C LEU A 275 9.72 3.84 19.97
N LYS A 276 9.47 2.76 20.72
CA LYS A 276 8.18 2.03 20.73
C LYS A 276 6.95 2.90 20.99
N ASP A 277 7.03 3.89 21.88
CA ASP A 277 5.86 4.74 22.20
C ASP A 277 5.45 5.66 21.03
N PHE A 278 6.38 5.99 20.13
CA PHE A 278 6.11 6.81 18.95
C PHE A 278 5.56 5.99 17.77
N SER A 279 5.58 4.66 17.89
CA SER A 279 5.03 3.66 16.94
C SER A 279 5.53 3.82 15.49
N TYR A 280 5.28 2.82 14.65
CA TYR A 280 5.50 2.88 13.21
C TYR A 280 4.19 3.19 12.51
N ALA A 281 3.59 4.35 12.80
CA ALA A 281 2.23 4.65 12.36
C ALA A 281 2.16 5.37 11.01
N ALA A 282 3.28 5.90 10.49
CA ALA A 282 3.34 6.40 9.12
C ALA A 282 3.43 5.22 8.12
N VAL A 283 2.32 4.51 7.99
CA VAL A 283 2.18 3.29 7.19
C VAL A 283 1.67 3.61 5.80
N GLY A 284 2.18 2.89 4.80
CA GLY A 284 1.79 3.01 3.40
C GLY A 284 2.64 3.99 2.60
N LEU A 285 2.20 4.21 1.36
CA LEU A 285 2.97 4.90 0.31
C LEU A 285 2.48 6.32 0.03
N SER A 286 1.43 6.77 0.72
CA SER A 286 0.82 8.09 0.54
C SER A 286 0.20 8.53 1.86
N VAL A 287 -0.04 9.83 2.00
CA VAL A 287 -0.67 10.40 3.21
C VAL A 287 -2.03 9.75 3.49
N ALA A 288 -2.83 9.49 2.46
CA ALA A 288 -4.15 8.88 2.60
C ALA A 288 -4.10 7.45 3.16
N HIS A 289 -3.05 6.69 2.85
CA HIS A 289 -2.82 5.38 3.46
C HIS A 289 -2.58 5.48 4.97
N THR A 290 -1.73 6.44 5.38
CA THR A 290 -1.44 6.69 6.81
C THR A 290 -2.69 7.14 7.56
N LEU A 291 -3.48 8.05 6.98
CA LEU A 291 -4.76 8.49 7.55
C LEU A 291 -5.75 7.34 7.70
N SER A 292 -5.84 6.47 6.69
CA SER A 292 -6.72 5.29 6.70
C SER A 292 -6.35 4.29 7.79
N TYR A 293 -5.04 4.05 8.00
CA TYR A 293 -4.58 3.23 9.12
C TYR A 293 -4.86 3.89 10.47
N LEU A 294 -4.62 5.19 10.60
CA LEU A 294 -4.94 5.90 11.83
C LEU A 294 -6.44 5.80 12.16
N ALA A 295 -7.32 6.01 11.18
CA ALA A 295 -8.76 5.84 11.36
C ALA A 295 -9.11 4.41 11.83
N THR A 296 -8.45 3.40 11.26
CA THR A 296 -8.58 1.99 11.66
C THR A 296 -8.16 1.78 13.12
N TYR A 297 -6.99 2.28 13.53
CA TYR A 297 -6.48 2.12 14.90
C TYR A 297 -7.26 2.93 15.95
N LEU A 298 -7.88 4.04 15.54
CA LEU A 298 -8.83 4.79 16.35
C LEU A 298 -10.20 4.11 16.47
N SER A 299 -10.39 2.94 15.85
CA SER A 299 -11.60 2.09 15.97
C SER A 299 -12.88 2.74 15.41
N HIS A 300 -12.75 3.51 14.33
CA HIS A 300 -13.92 3.92 13.55
C HIS A 300 -14.55 2.68 12.90
N LYS A 301 -15.88 2.67 12.79
CA LYS A 301 -16.66 1.60 12.15
C LYS A 301 -16.84 1.84 10.66
N ASN A 302 -16.79 3.10 10.23
CA ASN A 302 -16.92 3.53 8.85
C ASN A 302 -15.72 4.41 8.46
N ILE A 303 -15.10 4.12 7.32
CA ILE A 303 -14.05 4.93 6.71
C ILE A 303 -14.54 5.36 5.32
N ILE A 304 -14.67 6.67 5.09
CA ILE A 304 -15.22 7.24 3.86
C ILE A 304 -14.11 7.99 3.13
N PHE A 305 -13.90 7.69 1.85
CA PHE A 305 -12.93 8.37 1.01
C PHE A 305 -13.58 9.46 0.16
N ILE A 306 -13.05 10.68 0.27
CA ILE A 306 -13.39 11.81 -0.61
C ILE A 306 -12.12 12.44 -1.18
N GLY A 307 -12.18 12.98 -2.39
CA GLY A 307 -11.00 13.45 -3.14
C GLY A 307 -9.90 12.38 -3.34
N GLN A 308 -10.19 11.10 -3.11
CA GLN A 308 -9.27 9.98 -3.35
C GLN A 308 -9.48 9.45 -4.78
N ASP A 309 -9.30 10.30 -5.78
CA ASP A 309 -9.65 9.95 -7.16
C ASP A 309 -8.72 8.91 -7.75
N LEU A 310 -7.40 9.01 -7.49
CA LEU A 310 -6.38 8.16 -8.12
C LEU A 310 -6.51 8.16 -9.65
N ALA A 311 -7.00 9.25 -10.21
CA ALA A 311 -7.32 9.45 -11.61
C ALA A 311 -7.34 10.95 -11.92
N TYR A 312 -7.06 11.27 -13.19
CA TYR A 312 -7.21 12.63 -13.69
C TYR A 312 -8.70 12.95 -13.88
N ALA A 313 -9.06 14.23 -13.74
CA ALA A 313 -10.37 14.71 -14.16
C ALA A 313 -10.51 14.65 -15.70
N GLU A 314 -11.74 14.76 -16.20
CA GLU A 314 -12.03 14.77 -17.64
C GLU A 314 -11.29 15.88 -18.41
N ASN A 315 -10.97 16.98 -17.75
CA ASN A 315 -10.18 18.08 -18.31
C ASN A 315 -8.66 17.88 -18.21
N GLY A 316 -8.19 16.73 -17.71
CA GLY A 316 -6.78 16.40 -17.53
C GLY A 316 -6.16 16.91 -16.22
N ASN A 317 -6.92 17.57 -15.34
CA ASN A 317 -6.39 18.04 -14.05
C ASN A 317 -6.05 16.85 -13.14
N SER A 318 -4.93 16.96 -12.43
CA SER A 318 -4.49 15.98 -11.42
C SER A 318 -5.00 16.34 -10.02
N HIS A 319 -5.32 17.62 -9.79
CA HIS A 319 -5.71 18.16 -8.49
C HIS A 319 -6.90 19.14 -8.65
N PRO A 320 -7.58 19.51 -7.55
CA PRO A 320 -8.55 20.61 -7.51
C PRO A 320 -7.96 21.95 -7.98
N ASP A 321 -8.82 22.82 -8.50
CA ASP A 321 -8.45 24.20 -8.87
C ASP A 321 -7.86 25.01 -7.71
N ASP A 322 -8.26 24.70 -6.48
CA ASP A 322 -7.79 25.34 -5.26
C ASP A 322 -6.46 24.78 -4.73
N TYR A 323 -5.84 23.82 -5.43
CA TYR A 323 -4.56 23.25 -5.01
C TYR A 323 -3.42 24.27 -5.13
N GLN A 324 -2.66 24.44 -4.05
CA GLN A 324 -1.62 25.47 -3.92
C GLN A 324 -0.54 25.42 -5.02
N ASN A 325 -0.25 24.23 -5.55
CA ASN A 325 0.79 24.03 -6.56
C ASN A 325 0.24 23.92 -8.00
N SER A 326 -1.00 24.37 -8.24
CA SER A 326 -1.77 24.28 -9.50
C SER A 326 -2.47 22.94 -9.75
N ALA A 327 -3.70 23.00 -10.26
CA ALA A 327 -4.53 21.83 -10.61
C ALA A 327 -3.86 20.84 -11.57
N ASN A 328 -2.86 21.29 -12.33
CA ASN A 328 -2.13 20.49 -13.33
C ASN A 328 -0.73 20.04 -12.86
N TYR A 329 -0.39 20.18 -11.58
CA TYR A 329 0.95 19.91 -11.02
C TYR A 329 1.55 18.57 -11.47
N GLU A 330 0.78 17.48 -11.46
CA GLU A 330 1.24 16.14 -11.87
C GLU A 330 0.68 15.69 -13.23
N SER A 331 -0.06 16.56 -13.93
CA SER A 331 -0.84 16.19 -15.12
C SER A 331 -0.01 15.73 -16.30
N GLN A 332 1.31 16.00 -16.35
CA GLN A 332 2.20 15.57 -17.43
C GLN A 332 3.48 14.90 -16.90
N MET A 333 3.49 14.56 -15.61
CA MET A 333 4.69 14.00 -14.95
C MET A 333 4.90 12.53 -15.29
N TYR A 334 3.83 11.82 -15.63
CA TYR A 334 3.82 10.38 -15.87
C TYR A 334 3.04 10.04 -17.14
N GLU A 335 3.30 8.84 -17.69
CA GLU A 335 2.50 8.29 -18.78
C GLU A 335 1.07 8.02 -18.30
N HIS A 336 0.10 8.48 -19.10
CA HIS A 336 -1.32 8.25 -18.84
C HIS A 336 -1.67 6.81 -19.22
N ILE A 337 -2.31 6.11 -18.29
CA ILE A 337 -2.82 4.75 -18.48
C ILE A 337 -4.29 4.70 -18.06
N LEU A 338 -5.02 3.72 -18.57
CA LEU A 338 -6.44 3.55 -18.25
C LEU A 338 -6.65 2.55 -17.13
N THR A 339 -7.53 2.91 -16.19
CA THR A 339 -8.03 2.00 -15.15
C THR A 339 -9.54 1.99 -15.11
N THR A 340 -10.13 1.02 -14.42
CA THR A 340 -11.59 0.91 -14.28
C THR A 340 -12.12 2.11 -13.49
N ALA A 341 -13.12 2.78 -14.05
CA ALA A 341 -13.77 3.93 -13.44
C ALA A 341 -14.65 3.52 -12.24
N TYR A 342 -14.86 4.46 -11.32
CA TYR A 342 -15.90 4.37 -10.28
C TYR A 342 -17.22 3.85 -10.86
N GLY A 343 -17.90 2.95 -10.14
CA GLY A 343 -19.14 2.30 -10.59
C GLY A 343 -18.91 1.08 -11.48
N GLY A 344 -17.66 0.80 -11.87
CA GLY A 344 -17.28 -0.39 -12.63
C GLY A 344 -17.57 -0.32 -14.13
N ASN A 345 -18.21 0.75 -14.60
CA ASN A 345 -18.52 0.97 -16.01
C ASN A 345 -17.56 2.02 -16.59
N GLY A 346 -16.83 1.64 -17.63
CA GLY A 346 -15.92 2.55 -18.34
C GLY A 346 -14.50 2.60 -17.75
N LYS A 347 -13.74 3.60 -18.21
CA LYS A 347 -12.33 3.80 -17.89
C LYS A 347 -12.05 5.26 -17.55
N VAL A 348 -11.09 5.48 -16.67
CA VAL A 348 -10.53 6.80 -16.34
C VAL A 348 -9.02 6.78 -16.54
N GLU A 349 -8.45 7.93 -16.88
CA GLU A 349 -7.00 8.10 -16.98
C GLU A 349 -6.37 8.20 -15.59
N THR A 350 -5.24 7.54 -15.42
CA THR A 350 -4.44 7.48 -14.19
C THR A 350 -2.96 7.31 -14.57
N HIS A 351 -2.08 7.06 -13.61
CA HIS A 351 -0.70 6.69 -13.85
C HIS A 351 -0.21 5.61 -12.89
N SER A 352 1.00 5.11 -13.13
CA SER A 352 1.55 3.94 -12.43
C SER A 352 1.65 4.08 -10.91
N ILE A 353 1.93 5.29 -10.40
CA ILE A 353 2.05 5.55 -8.96
C ILE A 353 0.67 5.56 -8.29
N TRP A 354 -0.35 6.19 -8.89
CA TRP A 354 -1.71 6.11 -8.37
C TRP A 354 -2.28 4.69 -8.42
N LEU A 355 -1.93 3.89 -9.43
CA LEU A 355 -2.24 2.46 -9.43
C LEU A 355 -1.53 1.70 -8.31
N LEU A 356 -0.29 2.04 -8.00
CA LEU A 356 0.42 1.46 -6.85
C LEU A 356 -0.31 1.80 -5.54
N PHE A 357 -0.82 3.03 -5.39
CA PHE A 357 -1.62 3.43 -4.23
C PHE A 357 -2.96 2.69 -4.17
N LYS A 358 -3.70 2.64 -5.28
CA LYS A 358 -4.93 1.86 -5.41
C LYS A 358 -4.71 0.40 -4.99
N ASN A 359 -3.70 -0.25 -5.56
CA ASN A 359 -3.37 -1.64 -5.26
C ASN A 359 -3.03 -1.82 -3.78
N TRP A 360 -2.38 -0.85 -3.14
CA TRP A 360 -2.11 -0.91 -1.73
C TRP A 360 -3.41 -0.87 -0.90
N PHE A 361 -4.37 0.00 -1.24
CA PHE A 361 -5.68 0.00 -0.56
C PHE A 361 -6.38 -1.36 -0.69
N GLU A 362 -6.44 -1.90 -1.90
CA GLU A 362 -7.15 -3.14 -2.24
C GLU A 362 -6.54 -4.38 -1.60
N ASN A 363 -5.21 -4.42 -1.50
CA ASN A 363 -4.49 -5.62 -1.09
C ASN A 363 -4.03 -5.58 0.38
N GLU A 364 -3.88 -4.41 0.98
CA GLU A 364 -3.38 -4.25 2.35
C GLU A 364 -4.45 -3.69 3.30
N MET A 365 -4.97 -2.49 3.04
CA MET A 365 -5.85 -1.80 3.99
C MET A 365 -7.25 -2.43 4.05
N ILE A 366 -7.91 -2.58 2.91
CA ILE A 366 -9.32 -3.00 2.85
C ILE A 366 -9.53 -4.43 3.37
N PRO A 367 -8.67 -5.41 3.06
CA PRO A 367 -8.79 -6.74 3.65
C PRO A 367 -8.66 -6.70 5.19
N ASN A 368 -7.76 -5.86 5.71
CA ASN A 368 -7.55 -5.70 7.14
C ASN A 368 -8.74 -5.00 7.83
N THR A 369 -9.28 -3.92 7.26
CA THR A 369 -10.47 -3.26 7.82
C THR A 369 -11.67 -4.17 7.82
N ARG A 370 -11.87 -4.98 6.76
CA ARG A 370 -12.94 -5.98 6.70
C ARG A 370 -12.81 -7.03 7.80
N LYS A 371 -11.60 -7.57 8.03
CA LYS A 371 -11.33 -8.52 9.14
C LYS A 371 -11.65 -7.90 10.51
N MET A 372 -11.55 -6.57 10.63
CA MET A 372 -11.87 -5.82 11.84
C MET A 372 -13.34 -5.37 11.93
N GLY A 373 -14.20 -5.73 10.97
CA GLY A 373 -15.61 -5.31 10.95
C GLY A 373 -15.83 -3.84 10.58
N ILE A 374 -14.84 -3.20 9.95
CA ILE A 374 -14.89 -1.80 9.52
C ILE A 374 -15.34 -1.75 8.05
N THR A 375 -16.29 -0.87 7.75
CA THR A 375 -16.78 -0.68 6.38
C THR A 375 -16.06 0.48 5.71
N THR A 376 -15.48 0.24 4.54
CA THR A 376 -14.79 1.26 3.74
C THR A 376 -15.67 1.69 2.57
N TYR A 377 -15.87 2.99 2.40
CA TYR A 377 -16.66 3.59 1.32
C TYR A 377 -15.77 4.39 0.38
N ASN A 378 -15.97 4.18 -0.92
CA ASN A 378 -15.42 5.06 -1.94
C ASN A 378 -16.52 6.03 -2.38
N CYS A 379 -16.31 7.34 -2.17
CA CYS A 379 -17.26 8.38 -2.55
C CYS A 379 -16.74 9.30 -3.65
N THR A 380 -15.71 8.88 -4.38
CA THR A 380 -15.02 9.69 -5.39
C THR A 380 -15.61 9.46 -6.78
N GLU A 381 -16.85 9.93 -6.99
CA GLU A 381 -17.49 9.85 -8.30
C GLU A 381 -16.59 10.54 -9.35
N GLY A 382 -16.21 9.84 -10.42
CA GLY A 382 -15.26 10.33 -11.43
C GLY A 382 -13.81 9.89 -11.22
N GLY A 383 -13.50 9.26 -10.07
CA GLY A 383 -12.21 8.63 -9.81
C GLY A 383 -12.10 7.19 -10.32
N ALA A 384 -10.99 6.55 -9.97
CA ALA A 384 -10.79 5.12 -10.16
C ALA A 384 -11.66 4.30 -9.20
N ARG A 385 -12.12 3.14 -9.66
CA ARG A 385 -12.70 2.12 -8.80
C ARG A 385 -11.62 1.61 -7.84
N ILE A 386 -11.96 1.49 -6.55
CA ILE A 386 -11.11 0.86 -5.54
C ILE A 386 -11.82 -0.41 -5.07
N GLU A 387 -11.34 -1.57 -5.50
CA GLU A 387 -11.94 -2.86 -5.22
C GLU A 387 -12.02 -3.16 -3.72
N GLY A 388 -13.13 -3.79 -3.31
CA GLY A 388 -13.40 -4.12 -1.92
C GLY A 388 -14.01 -2.98 -1.09
N THR A 389 -14.06 -1.75 -1.60
CA THR A 389 -14.87 -0.66 -1.03
C THR A 389 -16.35 -0.76 -1.46
N ILE A 390 -17.23 -0.11 -0.71
CA ILE A 390 -18.61 0.16 -1.13
C ILE A 390 -18.63 1.52 -1.83
N GLU A 391 -19.01 1.54 -3.11
CA GLU A 391 -19.17 2.77 -3.87
C GLU A 391 -20.53 3.43 -3.53
N LYS A 392 -20.50 4.67 -3.05
CA LYS A 392 -21.69 5.51 -2.83
C LYS A 392 -21.36 6.97 -3.15
N PRO A 393 -22.28 7.76 -3.73
CA PRO A 393 -22.15 9.21 -3.74
C PRO A 393 -21.89 9.74 -2.33
N PHE A 394 -21.09 10.80 -2.22
CA PHE A 394 -20.74 11.39 -0.92
C PHE A 394 -21.98 11.96 -0.20
#